data_AF-A0A7W1I614-F1
#
_entry.id   AF-A0A7W1I614-F1
#
_cell.length_a   1.000
_cell.length_b   1.000
_cell.length_c   1.000
_cell.angle_alpha   90.00
_cell.angle_beta   90.00
_cell.angle_gamma   90.00
#
_symmetry.space_group_name_H-M   'P 1'
#
loop_
_entity.id
_entity.type
_entity.pdbx_description
1 polymer ?
#
loop_
_entity_poly.entity_id
_entity_poly.type
_entity_poly.pdbx_seq_one_letter_code
_entity_poly.pdbx_strand_id
1 'polypeptide(L)'
;MGESLVVWGLLAADLLAMAITTRRADSSSETGQTLFHHQVDSFLRHPLAPAAVAIGAVATERLDRGQRLSLLPWLAPAILWSAAARRGSRRVAITPLAIEMVTGSIALTIAAIGRRGGGGCAQWGRGDGLRISLAIVVAAISLPWVLADVGIYASDLPGLRHLYLGRHPGIAGGRGPAVHLGHHHGLDGALLALTGLLLSRQLPSFRGGPRREVITLWLALLTVYGIVRAAEDAWYEQIVKRGWTHRRVPPLVVDGRLVLSAAWVWLLLATGGLTAWLRTLHGMSELSMRRD
;
A
#
# COMPACT_ATOMS: atom_id res chain seq x y z
N MET A 1 -6.47 -15.11 -10.15
CA MET A 1 -5.38 -14.67 -9.24
C MET A 1 -4.42 -13.73 -9.94
N GLY A 2 -4.58 -13.41 -11.24
CA GLY A 2 -3.64 -12.56 -11.97
C GLY A 2 -3.30 -11.25 -11.25
N GLU A 3 -4.29 -10.46 -10.87
CA GLU A 3 -4.08 -9.21 -10.12
C GLU A 3 -3.34 -9.42 -8.79
N SER A 4 -3.68 -10.46 -8.04
CA SER A 4 -3.00 -10.80 -6.78
C SER A 4 -1.54 -11.18 -7.01
N LEU A 5 -1.22 -11.89 -8.09
CA LEU A 5 0.14 -12.24 -8.46
C LEU A 5 0.94 -11.01 -8.90
N VAL A 6 0.32 -10.06 -9.60
CA VAL A 6 0.93 -8.77 -9.92
C VAL A 6 1.26 -7.99 -8.64
N VAL A 7 0.33 -7.93 -7.69
CA VAL A 7 0.57 -7.24 -6.41
C VAL A 7 1.69 -7.94 -5.63
N TRP A 8 1.69 -9.28 -5.54
CA TRP A 8 2.81 -10.01 -4.93
C TRP A 8 4.14 -9.73 -5.62
N GLY A 9 4.14 -9.65 -6.95
CA GLY A 9 5.33 -9.32 -7.74
C GLY A 9 5.85 -7.90 -7.44
N LEU A 10 4.97 -6.91 -7.33
CA LEU A 10 5.36 -5.54 -6.96
C LEU A 10 5.97 -5.48 -5.55
N LEU A 11 5.32 -6.12 -4.58
CA LEU A 11 5.81 -6.16 -3.19
C LEU A 11 7.15 -6.92 -3.08
N ALA A 12 7.30 -8.01 -3.82
CA ALA A 12 8.55 -8.77 -3.85
C ALA A 12 9.69 -8.01 -4.54
N ALA A 13 9.38 -7.27 -5.62
CA ALA A 13 10.35 -6.43 -6.32
C ALA A 13 10.87 -5.32 -5.42
N ASP A 14 10.00 -4.67 -4.64
CA ASP A 14 10.39 -3.64 -3.68
C ASP A 14 11.25 -4.22 -2.54
N LEU A 15 10.83 -5.35 -1.97
CA LEU A 15 11.62 -6.06 -0.96
C LEU A 15 13.02 -6.44 -1.47
N LEU A 16 13.11 -6.87 -2.72
CA LEU A 16 14.38 -7.19 -3.37
C LEU A 16 15.23 -5.92 -3.60
N ALA A 17 14.62 -4.82 -4.05
CA ALA A 17 15.30 -3.54 -4.24
C ALA A 17 15.92 -3.04 -2.93
N MET A 18 15.13 -3.03 -1.85
CA MET A 18 15.61 -2.71 -0.50
C MET A 18 16.78 -3.61 -0.11
N ALA A 19 16.65 -4.93 -0.24
CA ALA A 19 17.71 -5.88 0.13
C ALA A 19 19.01 -5.65 -0.67
N ILE A 20 18.92 -5.35 -1.96
CA ILE A 20 20.07 -5.04 -2.81
C ILE A 20 20.75 -3.74 -2.36
N THR A 21 19.97 -2.69 -2.15
CA THR A 21 20.50 -1.36 -1.81
C THR A 21 21.12 -1.35 -0.42
N THR A 22 20.51 -2.03 0.56
CA THR A 22 21.11 -2.11 1.89
C THR A 22 22.38 -2.96 1.92
N ARG A 23 22.46 -4.03 1.11
CA ARG A 23 23.72 -4.78 0.95
C ARG A 23 24.84 -3.93 0.35
N ARG A 24 24.50 -3.04 -0.59
CA ARG A 24 25.47 -2.10 -1.20
C ARG A 24 25.91 -1.00 -0.24
N ALA A 25 25.06 -0.61 0.71
CA ALA A 25 25.32 0.45 1.69
C ALA A 25 26.23 0.01 2.86
N ASP A 26 27.08 -1.00 2.66
CA ASP A 26 28.01 -1.57 3.62
C ASP A 26 27.33 -2.26 4.83
N SER A 27 26.76 -3.45 4.56
CA SER A 27 26.12 -4.33 5.54
C SER A 27 27.05 -4.87 6.64
N SER A 28 28.34 -4.56 6.57
CA SER A 28 29.34 -4.90 7.59
C SER A 28 29.30 -3.95 8.80
N SER A 29 28.69 -2.78 8.64
CA SER A 29 28.49 -1.82 9.74
C SER A 29 27.23 -2.17 10.55
N GLU A 30 27.32 -2.09 11.88
CA GLU A 30 26.19 -2.24 12.81
C GLU A 30 25.03 -1.28 12.45
N THR A 31 25.38 -0.11 11.92
CA THR A 31 24.45 0.91 11.41
C THR A 31 23.68 0.45 10.17
N GLY A 32 24.34 -0.20 9.21
CA GLY A 32 23.71 -0.71 7.98
C GLY A 32 22.74 -1.86 8.25
N GLN A 33 23.09 -2.79 9.14
CA GLN A 33 22.20 -3.89 9.55
C GLN A 33 20.98 -3.37 10.30
N THR A 34 21.19 -2.44 11.24
CA THR A 34 20.09 -1.81 11.99
C THR A 34 19.12 -1.11 11.04
N LEU A 35 19.63 -0.33 10.06
CA LEU A 35 18.81 0.33 9.05
C LEU A 35 17.99 -0.65 8.21
N PHE A 36 18.60 -1.77 7.76
CA PHE A 36 17.88 -2.82 7.03
C PHE A 36 16.70 -3.36 7.84
N HIS A 37 16.94 -3.73 9.10
CA HIS A 37 15.89 -4.26 9.95
C HIS A 37 14.76 -3.25 10.18
N HIS A 38 15.08 -1.97 10.33
CA HIS A 38 14.06 -0.92 10.42
C HIS A 38 13.23 -0.79 9.13
N GLN A 39 13.86 -0.84 7.96
CA GLN A 39 13.17 -0.74 6.66
C GLN A 39 12.27 -1.95 6.42
N VAL A 40 12.79 -3.18 6.62
CA VAL A 40 11.99 -4.41 6.47
C VAL A 40 10.83 -4.46 7.46
N ASP A 41 11.05 -4.06 8.72
CA ASP A 41 9.98 -4.02 9.72
C ASP A 41 8.93 -2.95 9.39
N SER A 42 9.33 -1.82 8.79
CA SER A 42 8.39 -0.82 8.28
C SER A 42 7.58 -1.36 7.10
N PHE A 43 8.25 -1.94 6.10
CA PHE A 43 7.66 -2.50 4.89
C PHE A 43 6.68 -3.63 5.20
N LEU A 44 7.07 -4.53 6.12
CA LEU A 44 6.23 -5.62 6.58
C LEU A 44 4.92 -5.10 7.20
N ARG A 45 5.00 -4.05 8.00
CA ARG A 45 3.86 -3.49 8.74
C ARG A 45 2.97 -2.56 7.92
N HIS A 46 3.50 -1.91 6.88
CA HIS A 46 2.78 -0.86 6.16
C HIS A 46 2.27 -1.29 4.78
N PRO A 47 3.05 -1.52 3.72
CA PRO A 47 2.44 -1.99 2.49
C PRO A 47 2.11 -3.48 2.56
N LEU A 48 3.01 -4.31 3.11
CA LEU A 48 2.96 -5.75 2.90
C LEU A 48 1.80 -6.42 3.62
N ALA A 49 1.66 -6.24 4.94
CA ALA A 49 0.59 -6.89 5.70
C ALA A 49 -0.83 -6.42 5.30
N PRO A 50 -1.12 -5.12 5.13
CA PRO A 50 -2.42 -4.65 4.65
C PRO A 50 -2.76 -5.12 3.22
N ALA A 51 -1.76 -5.16 2.32
CA ALA A 51 -1.94 -5.75 0.99
C ALA A 51 -2.22 -7.25 1.08
N ALA A 52 -1.50 -7.97 1.94
CA ALA A 52 -1.70 -9.40 2.18
C ALA A 52 -3.13 -9.71 2.65
N VAL A 53 -3.73 -8.89 3.53
CA VAL A 53 -5.15 -9.04 3.91
C VAL A 53 -6.06 -8.98 2.69
N ALA A 54 -5.84 -8.03 1.77
CA ALA A 54 -6.63 -7.90 0.56
C ALA A 54 -6.42 -9.08 -0.41
N ILE A 55 -5.19 -9.53 -0.60
CA ILE A 55 -4.86 -10.68 -1.45
C ILE A 55 -5.47 -11.96 -0.87
N GLY A 56 -5.32 -12.18 0.44
CA GLY A 56 -5.90 -13.32 1.15
C GLY A 56 -7.41 -13.37 0.98
N ALA A 57 -8.11 -12.25 1.11
CA ALA A 57 -9.55 -12.17 0.86
C ALA A 57 -9.93 -12.63 -0.56
N VAL A 58 -9.21 -12.17 -1.59
CA VAL A 58 -9.40 -12.62 -2.99
C VAL A 58 -9.13 -14.12 -3.13
N ALA A 59 -8.07 -14.63 -2.49
CA ALA A 59 -7.75 -16.06 -2.51
C ALA A 59 -8.88 -16.90 -1.89
N THR A 60 -9.49 -16.45 -0.78
CA THR A 60 -10.58 -17.18 -0.12
C THR A 60 -11.81 -17.36 -1.01
N GLU A 61 -12.11 -16.43 -1.91
CA GLU A 61 -13.24 -16.56 -2.85
C GLU A 61 -13.05 -17.66 -3.88
N ARG A 62 -11.81 -18.15 -4.06
CA ARG A 62 -11.50 -19.29 -4.93
C ARG A 62 -11.56 -20.64 -4.21
N LEU A 63 -11.69 -20.65 -2.89
CA LEU A 63 -11.80 -21.87 -2.07
C LEU A 63 -13.26 -22.28 -1.85
N ASP A 64 -13.48 -23.49 -1.36
CA ASP A 64 -14.83 -24.05 -1.13
C ASP A 64 -15.46 -23.52 0.17
N ARG A 65 -16.80 -23.57 0.26
CA ARG A 65 -17.61 -22.88 1.29
C ARG A 65 -17.21 -23.24 2.73
N GLY A 66 -16.82 -24.49 2.99
CA GLY A 66 -16.34 -24.94 4.31
C GLY A 66 -14.97 -24.34 4.69
N GLN A 67 -14.10 -24.10 3.71
CA GLN A 67 -12.78 -23.48 3.90
C GLN A 67 -12.86 -21.94 3.98
N ARG A 68 -13.96 -21.34 3.52
CA ARG A 68 -14.21 -19.88 3.61
C ARG A 68 -14.58 -19.41 5.01
N LEU A 69 -15.12 -20.29 5.86
CA LEU A 69 -15.64 -19.95 7.19
C LEU A 69 -14.56 -19.99 8.28
N SER A 70 -13.54 -20.85 8.12
CA SER A 70 -12.35 -20.88 9.00
C SER A 70 -11.42 -19.66 8.83
N LEU A 71 -11.76 -18.74 7.93
CA LEU A 71 -10.93 -17.59 7.55
C LEU A 71 -11.59 -16.23 7.84
N LEU A 72 -12.74 -16.20 8.53
CA LEU A 72 -13.29 -14.95 9.10
C LEU A 72 -12.35 -14.20 10.07
N PRO A 73 -11.49 -14.85 10.89
CA PRO A 73 -10.66 -14.12 11.82
C PRO A 73 -9.57 -13.26 11.16
N TRP A 74 -9.32 -13.35 9.85
CA TRP A 74 -8.31 -12.55 9.13
C TRP A 74 -8.71 -11.08 8.91
N LEU A 75 -9.96 -10.69 9.18
CA LEU A 75 -10.41 -9.28 9.15
C LEU A 75 -10.18 -8.55 10.48
N ALA A 76 -10.14 -9.26 11.61
CA ALA A 76 -9.87 -8.68 12.94
C ALA A 76 -8.45 -8.08 13.09
N PRO A 77 -7.39 -8.62 12.46
CA PRO A 77 -6.05 -8.07 12.47
C PRO A 77 -5.94 -6.64 11.93
N ALA A 78 -6.77 -6.22 10.96
CA ALA A 78 -6.78 -4.84 10.46
C ALA A 78 -7.28 -3.83 11.51
N ILE A 79 -8.26 -4.25 12.33
CA ILE A 79 -8.79 -3.46 13.45
C ILE A 79 -7.76 -3.44 14.60
N LEU A 80 -7.14 -4.57 14.90
CA LEU A 80 -6.07 -4.69 15.90
C LEU A 80 -4.81 -3.91 15.52
N TRP A 81 -4.46 -3.83 14.23
CA TRP A 81 -3.36 -3.01 13.71
C TRP A 81 -3.56 -1.53 14.03
N SER A 82 -4.78 -1.00 13.86
CA SER A 82 -5.13 0.37 14.23
C SER A 82 -5.13 0.62 15.74
N ALA A 83 -5.45 -0.39 16.56
CA ALA A 83 -5.46 -0.30 18.02
C ALA A 83 -4.04 -0.37 18.62
N ALA A 84 -3.15 -1.19 18.05
CA ALA A 84 -1.76 -1.32 18.48
C ALA A 84 -0.93 -0.08 18.14
N ALA A 85 -1.19 0.56 17.01
CA ALA A 85 -0.54 1.83 16.62
C ALA A 85 -0.87 3.00 17.56
N ARG A 86 -2.02 2.97 18.28
CA ARG A 86 -2.45 4.04 19.21
C ARG A 86 -1.76 3.99 20.58
N ARG A 87 -1.33 2.82 21.06
CA ARG A 87 -0.87 2.67 22.46
C ARG A 87 0.63 2.94 22.68
N GLY A 88 1.40 3.22 21.62
CA GLY A 88 2.86 3.34 21.73
C GLY A 88 3.55 2.08 22.28
N SER A 89 2.81 0.97 22.39
CA SER A 89 3.27 -0.29 22.93
C SER A 89 4.15 -0.97 21.90
N ARG A 90 5.45 -0.97 22.17
CA ARG A 90 6.56 -1.73 21.57
C ARG A 90 6.26 -2.45 20.25
N ARG A 91 7.13 -2.20 19.26
CA ARG A 91 7.30 -2.91 17.97
C ARG A 91 7.02 -4.43 18.02
N VAL A 92 7.28 -5.07 19.16
CA VAL A 92 7.17 -6.50 19.45
C VAL A 92 5.77 -7.12 19.22
N ALA A 93 4.65 -6.38 19.35
CA ALA A 93 3.32 -7.00 19.18
C ALA A 93 2.75 -6.93 17.74
N ILE A 94 3.20 -5.97 16.93
CA ILE A 94 2.64 -5.75 15.58
C ILE A 94 3.32 -6.64 14.54
N THR A 95 4.63 -6.88 14.69
CA THR A 95 5.42 -7.68 13.75
C THR A 95 4.97 -9.14 13.68
N PRO A 96 4.71 -9.88 14.80
CA PRO A 96 4.21 -11.25 14.72
C PRO A 96 2.86 -11.35 14.01
N LEU A 97 1.96 -10.41 14.28
CA LEU A 97 0.66 -10.35 13.62
C LEU A 97 0.80 -10.08 12.11
N ALA A 98 1.70 -9.17 11.72
CA ALA A 98 1.99 -8.90 10.32
C ALA A 98 2.57 -10.15 9.61
N ILE A 99 3.48 -10.89 10.26
CA ILE A 99 4.01 -12.16 9.74
C ILE A 99 2.88 -13.17 9.55
N GLU A 100 1.98 -13.29 10.51
CA GLU A 100 0.81 -14.19 10.40
C GLU A 100 -0.06 -13.80 9.21
N MET A 101 -0.44 -12.52 9.06
CA MET A 101 -1.20 -12.00 7.91
C MET A 101 -0.55 -12.36 6.57
N VAL A 102 0.76 -12.13 6.46
CA VAL A 102 1.50 -12.37 5.21
C VAL A 102 1.60 -13.86 4.91
N THR A 103 2.03 -14.67 5.87
CA THR A 103 2.20 -16.12 5.70
C THR A 103 0.87 -16.81 5.41
N GLY A 104 -0.20 -16.41 6.11
CA GLY A 104 -1.56 -16.88 5.84
C GLY A 104 -2.02 -16.53 4.43
N SER A 105 -1.83 -15.27 4.00
CA SER A 105 -2.17 -14.85 2.63
C SER A 105 -1.38 -15.62 1.56
N ILE A 106 -0.09 -15.89 1.80
CA ILE A 106 0.73 -16.72 0.91
C ILE A 106 0.16 -18.14 0.83
N ALA A 107 -0.12 -18.77 1.97
CA ALA A 107 -0.68 -20.12 2.01
C ALA A 107 -2.04 -20.19 1.28
N LEU A 108 -2.90 -19.19 1.48
CA LEU A 108 -4.19 -19.07 0.78
C LEU A 108 -4.01 -18.86 -0.72
N THR A 109 -3.05 -18.03 -1.11
CA THR A 109 -2.71 -17.79 -2.53
C THR A 109 -2.28 -19.09 -3.19
N ILE A 110 -1.37 -19.85 -2.56
CA ILE A 110 -0.89 -21.16 -3.05
C ILE A 110 -2.06 -22.14 -3.14
N ALA A 111 -2.89 -22.26 -2.10
CA ALA A 111 -4.05 -23.15 -2.10
C ALA A 111 -5.06 -22.79 -3.20
N ALA A 112 -5.34 -21.49 -3.39
CA ALA A 112 -6.24 -21.00 -4.43
C ALA A 112 -5.73 -21.27 -5.85
N ILE A 113 -4.40 -21.18 -6.06
CA ILE A 113 -3.74 -21.53 -7.31
C ILE A 113 -3.78 -23.04 -7.53
N GLY A 114 -3.47 -23.85 -6.51
CA GLY A 114 -3.51 -25.32 -6.62
C GLY A 114 -4.89 -25.86 -6.99
N ARG A 115 -5.97 -25.22 -6.53
CA ARG A 115 -7.34 -25.68 -6.82
C ARG A 115 -7.90 -25.23 -8.17
N ARG A 116 -7.58 -24.00 -8.61
CA ARG A 116 -8.25 -23.37 -9.77
C ARG A 116 -7.26 -22.78 -10.79
N GLY A 117 -5.98 -23.09 -10.67
CA GLY A 117 -4.89 -22.42 -11.38
C GLY A 117 -4.73 -20.94 -10.98
N GLY A 118 -3.65 -20.33 -11.47
CA GLY A 118 -3.45 -18.88 -11.35
C GLY A 118 -4.53 -18.08 -12.09
N GLY A 119 -4.94 -18.59 -13.26
CA GLY A 119 -5.82 -17.88 -14.19
C GLY A 119 -5.19 -16.57 -14.70
N GLY A 120 -5.91 -15.88 -15.58
CA GLY A 120 -5.51 -14.55 -16.06
C GLY A 120 -5.92 -13.42 -15.11
N CYS A 121 -5.57 -12.20 -15.52
CA CYS A 121 -6.19 -10.98 -14.99
C CYS A 121 -7.65 -10.91 -15.42
N ALA A 122 -8.47 -10.20 -14.65
CA ALA A 122 -9.84 -9.90 -15.03
C ALA A 122 -9.87 -9.22 -16.41
N GLN A 123 -10.92 -9.48 -17.18
CA GLN A 123 -11.15 -8.80 -18.45
C GLN A 123 -11.37 -7.30 -18.23
N TRP A 124 -11.14 -6.51 -19.28
CA TRP A 124 -11.37 -5.07 -19.24
C TRP A 124 -12.84 -4.76 -18.97
N GLY A 125 -13.08 -3.77 -18.11
CA GLY A 125 -14.41 -3.40 -17.67
C GLY A 125 -14.58 -1.91 -17.40
N ARG A 126 -15.79 -1.54 -16.94
CA ARG A 126 -16.12 -0.15 -16.61
C ARG A 126 -15.24 0.34 -15.45
N GLY A 127 -14.73 1.56 -15.60
CA GLY A 127 -13.84 2.20 -14.63
C GLY A 127 -12.36 1.85 -14.77
N ASP A 128 -11.99 0.92 -15.67
CA ASP A 128 -10.58 0.59 -15.89
C ASP A 128 -9.75 1.74 -16.43
N GLY A 129 -10.33 2.58 -17.29
CA GLY A 129 -9.69 3.82 -17.73
C GLY A 129 -9.31 4.71 -16.54
N LEU A 130 -10.21 4.92 -15.57
CA LEU A 130 -9.89 5.70 -14.38
C LEU A 130 -8.84 5.02 -13.50
N ARG A 131 -8.96 3.69 -13.28
CA ARG A 131 -7.96 2.93 -12.51
C ARG A 131 -6.57 3.03 -13.11
N ILE A 132 -6.46 2.94 -14.44
CA ILE A 132 -5.20 3.07 -15.17
C ILE A 132 -4.66 4.49 -15.07
N SER A 133 -5.50 5.51 -15.28
CA SER A 133 -5.07 6.90 -15.12
C SER A 133 -4.55 7.18 -13.72
N LEU A 134 -5.25 6.71 -12.67
CA LEU A 134 -4.80 6.83 -11.29
C LEU A 134 -3.51 6.04 -11.05
N ALA A 135 -3.39 4.82 -11.56
CA ALA A 135 -2.18 4.01 -11.43
C ALA A 135 -0.98 4.66 -12.11
N ILE A 136 -1.16 5.27 -13.29
CA ILE A 136 -0.11 6.02 -13.99
C ILE A 136 0.33 7.24 -13.17
N VAL A 137 -0.62 8.00 -12.62
CA VAL A 137 -0.30 9.16 -11.75
C VAL A 137 0.47 8.72 -10.51
N VAL A 138 0.01 7.65 -9.84
CA VAL A 138 0.70 7.09 -8.66
C VAL A 138 2.11 6.61 -9.04
N ALA A 139 2.26 5.88 -10.14
CA ALA A 139 3.55 5.38 -10.62
C ALA A 139 4.52 6.51 -11.01
N ALA A 140 4.00 7.58 -11.64
CA ALA A 140 4.79 8.76 -11.96
C ALA A 140 5.30 9.44 -10.69
N ILE A 141 4.40 9.73 -9.73
CA ILE A 141 4.75 10.34 -8.44
C ILE A 141 5.75 9.49 -7.68
N SER A 142 5.63 8.15 -7.73
CA SER A 142 6.51 7.24 -6.98
C SER A 142 7.87 7.00 -7.61
N LEU A 143 8.09 7.46 -8.86
CA LEU A 143 9.31 7.19 -9.59
C LEU A 143 10.60 7.59 -8.84
N PRO A 144 10.67 8.74 -8.14
CA PRO A 144 11.86 9.09 -7.36
C PRO A 144 12.18 8.11 -6.24
N TRP A 145 11.15 7.57 -5.57
CA TRP A 145 11.35 6.59 -4.50
C TRP A 145 11.75 5.23 -5.05
N VAL A 146 11.13 4.78 -6.15
CA VAL A 146 11.57 3.54 -6.83
C VAL A 146 13.04 3.61 -7.21
N LEU A 147 13.49 4.76 -7.73
CA LEU A 147 14.90 4.99 -8.06
C LEU A 147 15.78 5.03 -6.79
N ALA A 148 15.33 5.71 -5.73
CA ALA A 148 16.04 5.76 -4.47
C ALA A 148 16.23 4.38 -3.83
N ASP A 149 15.22 3.51 -3.89
CA ASP A 149 15.22 2.14 -3.39
C ASP A 149 16.20 1.23 -4.15
N VAL A 150 16.57 1.56 -5.40
CA VAL A 150 17.62 0.86 -6.15
C VAL A 150 18.97 1.58 -6.14
N GLY A 151 19.10 2.67 -5.36
CA GLY A 151 20.34 3.42 -5.17
C GLY A 151 20.64 4.48 -6.24
N ILE A 152 19.62 4.94 -6.98
CA ILE A 152 19.74 5.95 -8.04
C ILE A 152 19.01 7.22 -7.63
N TYR A 153 19.66 8.38 -7.72
CA TYR A 153 18.92 9.64 -7.57
C TYR A 153 18.18 9.96 -8.86
N ALA A 154 16.90 10.33 -8.77
CA ALA A 154 16.11 10.73 -9.94
C ALA A 154 16.75 11.88 -10.74
N SER A 155 17.49 12.76 -10.08
CA SER A 155 18.22 13.86 -10.73
C SER A 155 19.40 13.44 -11.59
N ASP A 156 19.85 12.19 -11.47
CA ASP A 156 21.00 11.67 -12.22
C ASP A 156 20.59 11.16 -13.60
N LEU A 157 19.29 10.90 -13.80
CA LEU A 157 18.77 10.41 -15.06
C LEU A 157 18.45 11.57 -16.02
N PRO A 158 18.88 11.48 -17.30
CA PRO A 158 18.54 12.48 -18.31
C PRO A 158 17.02 12.56 -18.48
N GLY A 159 16.49 13.79 -18.61
CA GLY A 159 15.05 14.07 -18.68
C GLY A 159 14.37 14.22 -17.32
N LEU A 160 14.71 13.38 -16.32
CA LEU A 160 14.07 13.42 -15.00
C LEU A 160 14.58 14.53 -14.09
N ARG A 161 15.81 15.01 -14.29
CA ARG A 161 16.42 16.09 -13.48
C ARG A 161 15.63 17.39 -13.42
N HIS A 162 14.80 17.66 -14.42
CA HIS A 162 13.96 18.86 -14.49
C HIS A 162 12.61 18.65 -13.78
N LEU A 163 12.18 17.40 -13.67
CA LEU A 163 10.91 17.02 -13.05
C LEU A 163 11.09 16.76 -11.55
N TYR A 164 12.17 16.08 -11.16
CA TYR A 164 12.40 15.63 -9.78
C TYR A 164 13.65 16.26 -9.16
N LEU A 165 13.49 16.72 -7.93
CA LEU A 165 14.59 17.17 -7.09
C LEU A 165 15.21 15.92 -6.47
N GLY A 166 16.47 15.67 -6.79
CA GLY A 166 17.27 14.55 -6.26
C GLY A 166 18.38 15.04 -5.33
N ARG A 167 19.59 15.26 -5.87
CA ARG A 167 20.81 15.52 -5.07
C ARG A 167 20.97 16.91 -4.43
N HIS A 168 20.12 17.89 -4.75
CA HIS A 168 20.37 19.30 -4.39
C HIS A 168 19.55 19.75 -3.16
N PRO A 169 20.16 19.91 -1.97
CA PRO A 169 19.59 20.70 -0.89
C PRO A 169 20.12 22.13 -0.87
N GLY A 170 19.20 23.09 -0.88
CA GLY A 170 19.47 24.47 -0.54
C GLY A 170 18.25 25.09 0.15
N ILE A 171 18.34 25.16 1.49
CA ILE A 171 17.57 26.04 2.40
C ILE A 171 16.22 25.50 2.92
N ALA A 172 16.31 24.74 4.01
CA ALA A 172 15.66 24.99 5.31
C ALA A 172 16.22 23.98 6.33
N GLY A 173 17.52 24.08 6.66
CA GLY A 173 18.14 23.34 7.77
C GLY A 173 18.66 21.92 7.52
N GLY A 174 18.64 21.36 6.30
CA GLY A 174 19.14 20.00 6.01
C GLY A 174 20.26 19.95 4.96
N ARG A 175 21.40 19.33 5.28
CA ARG A 175 22.56 19.12 4.39
C ARG A 175 22.43 17.87 3.48
N GLY A 176 21.22 17.47 3.07
CA GLY A 176 21.00 16.18 2.39
C GLY A 176 20.01 16.23 1.22
N PRO A 177 20.10 15.28 0.27
CA PRO A 177 19.28 15.22 -0.94
C PRO A 177 17.76 15.32 -0.66
N ALA A 178 17.02 15.82 -1.64
CA ALA A 178 15.57 16.01 -1.52
C ALA A 178 14.81 14.69 -1.44
N VAL A 179 15.25 13.69 -2.20
CA VAL A 179 14.92 12.27 -2.00
C VAL A 179 16.24 11.58 -1.71
N HIS A 180 16.44 11.11 -0.48
CA HIS A 180 17.66 10.38 -0.13
C HIS A 180 17.63 8.96 -0.69
N LEU A 181 18.77 8.28 -0.81
CA LEU A 181 18.76 6.86 -1.19
C LEU A 181 18.17 5.99 -0.07
N GLY A 182 17.65 4.84 -0.44
CA GLY A 182 16.97 3.90 0.45
C GLY A 182 15.47 4.11 0.49
N HIS A 183 14.82 3.33 1.36
CA HIS A 183 13.37 3.18 1.38
C HIS A 183 12.62 4.42 1.86
N HIS A 184 11.53 4.74 1.16
CA HIS A 184 10.65 5.88 1.46
C HIS A 184 9.22 5.46 1.76
N HIS A 185 8.60 6.17 2.70
CA HIS A 185 7.19 5.93 3.05
C HIS A 185 6.22 6.36 1.94
N GLY A 186 6.64 7.23 1.01
CA GLY A 186 5.89 7.51 -0.19
C GLY A 186 5.69 6.26 -1.06
N LEU A 187 6.70 5.39 -1.13
CA LEU A 187 6.64 4.14 -1.90
C LEU A 187 5.70 3.12 -1.23
N ASP A 188 5.73 3.02 0.10
CA ASP A 188 4.73 2.26 0.89
C ASP A 188 3.30 2.69 0.49
N GLY A 189 3.07 4.01 0.45
CA GLY A 189 1.79 4.59 0.04
C GLY A 189 1.41 4.24 -1.39
N ALA A 190 2.35 4.37 -2.34
CA ALA A 190 2.12 4.04 -3.74
C ALA A 190 1.76 2.55 -3.94
N LEU A 191 2.44 1.63 -3.26
CA LEU A 191 2.16 0.20 -3.32
C LEU A 191 0.77 -0.13 -2.76
N LEU A 192 0.34 0.51 -1.67
CA LEU A 192 -1.02 0.35 -1.14
C LEU A 192 -2.08 0.90 -2.12
N ALA A 193 -1.80 2.06 -2.74
CA ALA A 193 -2.69 2.66 -3.71
C ALA A 193 -2.89 1.74 -4.93
N LEU A 194 -1.79 1.25 -5.50
CA LEU A 194 -1.81 0.31 -6.62
C LEU A 194 -2.48 -1.03 -6.25
N THR A 195 -2.24 -1.53 -5.04
CA THR A 195 -2.91 -2.73 -4.52
C THR A 195 -4.41 -2.56 -4.50
N GLY A 196 -4.91 -1.46 -3.92
CA GLY A 196 -6.32 -1.15 -3.86
C GLY A 196 -6.96 -1.05 -5.26
N LEU A 197 -6.31 -0.31 -6.17
CA LEU A 197 -6.76 -0.15 -7.55
C LEU A 197 -6.83 -1.48 -8.31
N LEU A 198 -5.75 -2.27 -8.27
CA LEU A 198 -5.66 -3.56 -8.97
C LEU A 198 -6.67 -4.57 -8.42
N LEU A 199 -6.68 -4.79 -7.10
CA LEU A 199 -7.56 -5.78 -6.50
C LEU A 199 -9.04 -5.37 -6.51
N SER A 200 -9.36 -4.08 -6.69
CA SER A 200 -10.75 -3.64 -6.86
C SER A 200 -11.42 -4.26 -8.10
N ARG A 201 -10.64 -4.69 -9.10
CA ARG A 201 -11.15 -5.44 -10.28
C ARG A 201 -11.71 -6.81 -9.92
N GLN A 202 -11.32 -7.37 -8.76
CA GLN A 202 -11.78 -8.68 -8.31
C GLN A 202 -13.09 -8.62 -7.53
N LEU A 203 -13.60 -7.43 -7.20
CA LEU A 203 -14.86 -7.27 -6.46
C LEU A 203 -16.07 -8.00 -7.08
N PRO A 204 -16.23 -8.11 -8.42
CA PRO A 204 -17.31 -8.90 -9.01
C PRO A 204 -17.26 -10.40 -8.69
N SER A 205 -16.10 -10.94 -8.31
CA SER A 205 -15.94 -12.35 -7.95
C SER A 205 -16.47 -12.69 -6.56
N PHE A 206 -16.64 -11.69 -5.69
CA PHE A 206 -17.20 -11.87 -4.36
C PHE A 206 -18.71 -12.02 -4.46
N ARG A 207 -19.24 -13.11 -3.87
CA ARG A 207 -20.69 -13.24 -3.67
C ARG A 207 -21.15 -12.06 -2.79
N GLY A 208 -22.28 -11.44 -3.16
CA GLY A 208 -22.81 -10.26 -2.46
C GLY A 208 -22.98 -10.46 -0.95
N GLY A 209 -23.19 -9.35 -0.23
CA GLY A 209 -23.38 -9.34 1.23
C GLY A 209 -22.16 -8.78 2.00
N PRO A 210 -22.10 -8.99 3.33
CA PRO A 210 -21.19 -8.25 4.22
C PRO A 210 -19.70 -8.38 3.85
N ARG A 211 -19.27 -9.55 3.35
CA ARG A 211 -17.87 -9.75 2.95
C ARG A 211 -17.46 -8.84 1.80
N ARG A 212 -18.32 -8.75 0.78
CA ARG A 212 -18.10 -7.87 -0.39
C ARG A 212 -18.05 -6.40 0.04
N GLU A 213 -18.89 -6.01 1.01
CA GLU A 213 -18.87 -4.64 1.56
C GLU A 213 -17.57 -4.35 2.30
N VAL A 214 -17.15 -5.24 3.20
CA VAL A 214 -15.93 -5.07 3.99
C VAL A 214 -14.71 -5.00 3.08
N ILE A 215 -14.58 -5.87 2.08
CA ILE A 215 -13.45 -5.82 1.16
C ILE A 215 -13.51 -4.59 0.25
N THR A 216 -14.70 -4.13 -0.16
CA THR A 216 -14.84 -2.89 -0.94
C THR A 216 -14.34 -1.70 -0.13
N LEU A 217 -14.77 -1.58 1.13
CA LEU A 217 -14.32 -0.53 2.05
C LEU A 217 -12.81 -0.63 2.29
N TRP A 218 -12.28 -1.84 2.51
CA TRP A 218 -10.85 -2.06 2.72
C TRP A 218 -10.01 -1.63 1.53
N LEU A 219 -10.38 -2.03 0.31
CA LEU A 219 -9.67 -1.65 -0.91
C LEU A 219 -9.77 -0.14 -1.18
N ALA A 220 -10.91 0.48 -0.90
CA ALA A 220 -11.07 1.93 -0.98
C ALA A 220 -10.15 2.63 0.03
N LEU A 221 -10.08 2.13 1.27
CA LEU A 221 -9.22 2.65 2.31
C LEU A 221 -7.74 2.52 1.93
N LEU A 222 -7.29 1.34 1.46
CA LEU A 222 -5.91 1.15 0.97
C LEU A 222 -5.58 2.14 -0.15
N THR A 223 -6.52 2.34 -1.09
CA THR A 223 -6.34 3.26 -2.21
C THR A 223 -6.14 4.70 -1.73
N VAL A 224 -7.07 5.19 -0.92
CA VAL A 224 -7.07 6.58 -0.44
C VAL A 224 -5.92 6.83 0.54
N TYR A 225 -5.71 5.94 1.50
CA TYR A 225 -4.60 6.02 2.44
C TYR A 225 -3.25 6.01 1.71
N GLY A 226 -3.09 5.10 0.75
CA GLY A 226 -1.88 5.03 -0.07
C GLY A 226 -1.60 6.32 -0.84
N ILE A 227 -2.63 6.89 -1.49
CA ILE A 227 -2.53 8.17 -2.21
C ILE A 227 -2.13 9.30 -1.26
N VAL A 228 -2.76 9.40 -0.09
CA VAL A 228 -2.43 10.46 0.88
C VAL A 228 -0.99 10.32 1.37
N ARG A 229 -0.52 9.11 1.68
CA ARG A 229 0.87 8.86 2.10
C ARG A 229 1.88 9.21 1.01
N ALA A 230 1.62 8.80 -0.23
CA ALA A 230 2.45 9.21 -1.37
C ALA A 230 2.43 10.74 -1.55
N ALA A 231 1.27 11.38 -1.48
CA ALA A 231 1.15 12.82 -1.64
C ALA A 231 1.84 13.60 -0.51
N GLU A 232 1.76 13.14 0.74
CA GLU A 232 2.47 13.71 1.89
C GLU A 232 3.98 13.78 1.63
N ASP A 233 4.56 12.65 1.22
CA ASP A 233 6.00 12.54 1.00
C ASP A 233 6.42 13.32 -0.26
N ALA A 234 5.69 13.17 -1.37
CA ALA A 234 5.98 13.89 -2.60
C ALA A 234 5.88 15.41 -2.41
N TRP A 235 4.87 15.89 -1.67
CA TRP A 235 4.74 17.30 -1.36
C TRP A 235 5.92 17.79 -0.52
N TYR A 236 6.30 17.03 0.50
CA TYR A 236 7.43 17.42 1.34
C TYR A 236 8.73 17.45 0.54
N GLU A 237 9.04 16.38 -0.17
CA GLU A 237 10.32 16.21 -0.85
C GLU A 237 10.44 17.03 -2.14
N GLN A 238 9.36 17.16 -2.89
CA GLN A 238 9.38 17.83 -4.18
C GLN A 238 8.90 19.27 -4.11
N ILE A 239 8.14 19.70 -3.11
CA ILE A 239 7.61 21.07 -3.05
C ILE A 239 8.22 21.84 -1.87
N VAL A 240 8.18 21.28 -0.67
CA VAL A 240 8.69 21.95 0.54
C VAL A 240 10.20 22.04 0.53
N LYS A 241 10.92 20.95 0.25
CA LYS A 241 12.40 20.96 0.17
C LYS A 241 12.94 21.81 -1.01
N ARG A 242 12.11 22.11 -2.01
CA ARG A 242 12.44 23.08 -3.08
C ARG A 242 12.34 24.53 -2.63
N GLY A 243 11.79 24.81 -1.45
CA GLY A 243 11.56 26.16 -0.96
C GLY A 243 10.35 26.85 -1.59
N TRP A 244 9.50 26.14 -2.35
CA TRP A 244 8.30 26.73 -2.97
C TRP A 244 7.24 27.10 -1.93
N THR A 245 7.20 26.37 -0.81
CA THR A 245 6.38 26.70 0.34
C THR A 245 6.93 26.07 1.62
N HIS A 246 6.54 26.60 2.77
CA HIS A 246 6.77 26.01 4.08
C HIS A 246 5.59 25.14 4.56
N ARG A 247 4.45 25.19 3.84
CA ARG A 247 3.24 24.45 4.21
C ARG A 247 3.39 22.97 3.88
N ARG A 248 3.16 22.12 4.88
CA ARG A 248 3.19 20.66 4.75
C ARG A 248 1.77 20.10 4.67
N VAL A 249 1.61 18.97 4.01
CA VAL A 249 0.39 18.16 4.15
C VAL A 249 0.33 17.68 5.61
N PRO A 250 -0.81 17.85 6.32
CA PRO A 250 -0.93 17.37 7.69
C PRO A 250 -0.73 15.86 7.75
N PRO A 251 0.23 15.35 8.56
CA PRO A 251 0.56 13.93 8.56
C PRO A 251 -0.57 13.10 9.17
N LEU A 252 -0.83 11.95 8.59
CA LEU A 252 -1.67 10.90 9.20
C LEU A 252 -0.92 10.13 10.30
N VAL A 253 0.40 9.97 10.14
CA VAL A 253 1.28 9.19 11.02
C VAL A 253 2.55 9.98 11.31
N VAL A 254 2.93 10.07 12.59
CA VAL A 254 4.21 10.64 13.06
C VAL A 254 4.87 9.60 13.98
N ASP A 255 6.12 9.24 13.69
CA ASP A 255 6.90 8.24 14.45
C ASP A 255 6.15 6.92 14.69
N GLY A 256 5.41 6.47 13.69
CA GLY A 256 4.59 5.24 13.76
C GLY A 256 3.33 5.36 14.61
N ARG A 257 2.95 6.58 15.04
CA ARG A 257 1.73 6.85 15.80
C ARG A 257 0.72 7.58 14.93
N LEU A 258 -0.55 7.19 15.04
CA LEU A 258 -1.66 7.91 14.40
C LEU A 258 -1.81 9.28 15.04
N VAL A 259 -1.85 10.33 14.21
CA VAL A 259 -2.09 11.71 14.66
C VAL A 259 -3.49 12.12 14.26
N LEU A 260 -4.35 12.43 15.24
CA LEU A 260 -5.68 12.96 14.96
C LEU A 260 -5.55 14.36 14.37
N SER A 261 -5.85 14.48 13.09
CA SER A 261 -5.74 15.71 12.29
C SER A 261 -6.93 15.81 11.35
N ALA A 262 -7.19 17.01 10.81
CA ALA A 262 -8.26 17.22 9.82
C ALA A 262 -8.08 16.36 8.55
N ALA A 263 -6.86 15.89 8.26
CA ALA A 263 -6.60 14.98 7.14
C ALA A 263 -7.37 13.65 7.27
N TRP A 264 -7.66 13.19 8.49
CA TRP A 264 -8.49 11.98 8.70
C TRP A 264 -9.93 12.16 8.24
N VAL A 265 -10.51 13.35 8.43
CA VAL A 265 -11.88 13.63 7.96
C VAL A 265 -11.92 13.52 6.44
N TRP A 266 -10.97 14.17 5.76
CA TRP A 266 -10.86 14.09 4.30
C TRP A 266 -10.58 12.66 3.80
N LEU A 267 -9.71 11.92 4.49
CA LEU A 267 -9.45 10.52 4.18
C LEU A 267 -10.71 9.66 4.30
N LEU A 268 -11.48 9.80 5.39
CA LEU A 268 -12.72 9.05 5.58
C LEU A 268 -13.78 9.43 4.53
N LEU A 269 -13.93 10.72 4.22
CA LEU A 269 -14.84 11.19 3.17
C LEU A 269 -14.44 10.65 1.79
N ALA A 270 -13.16 10.73 1.42
CA ALA A 270 -12.66 10.19 0.16
C ALA A 270 -12.80 8.66 0.10
N THR A 271 -12.57 7.97 1.21
CA THR A 271 -12.78 6.51 1.31
C THR A 271 -14.26 6.16 1.11
N GLY A 272 -15.17 6.91 1.74
CA GLY A 272 -16.62 6.75 1.56
C GLY A 272 -17.05 7.01 0.11
N GLY A 273 -16.55 8.08 -0.50
CA GLY A 273 -16.80 8.40 -1.91
C GLY A 273 -16.30 7.32 -2.87
N LEU A 274 -15.07 6.83 -2.67
CA LEU A 274 -14.51 5.75 -3.49
C LEU A 274 -15.26 4.43 -3.29
N THR A 275 -15.67 4.13 -2.05
CA THR A 275 -16.52 2.96 -1.75
C THR A 275 -17.85 3.05 -2.50
N ALA A 276 -18.51 4.21 -2.48
CA ALA A 276 -19.74 4.44 -3.21
C ALA A 276 -19.54 4.30 -4.73
N TRP A 277 -18.45 4.84 -5.28
CA TRP A 277 -18.10 4.68 -6.70
C TRP A 277 -17.83 3.22 -7.09
N LEU A 278 -17.11 2.46 -6.27
CA LEU A 278 -16.88 1.02 -6.51
C LEU A 278 -18.18 0.21 -6.44
N ARG A 279 -19.12 0.61 -5.58
CA ARG A 279 -20.46 0.01 -5.51
C ARG A 279 -21.24 0.25 -6.80
N THR A 280 -21.29 1.51 -7.27
CA THR A 280 -22.03 1.84 -8.50
C THR A 280 -21.44 1.17 -9.73
N LEU A 281 -20.10 1.14 -9.85
CA LEU A 281 -19.41 0.47 -10.94
C LEU A 281 -19.75 -1.02 -11.07
N HIS A 282 -19.90 -1.70 -9.93
CA HIS A 282 -20.13 -3.15 -9.91
C HIS A 282 -21.59 -3.52 -9.61
N GLY A 283 -22.53 -2.58 -9.81
CA GLY A 283 -23.97 -2.82 -9.68
C GLY A 283 -24.41 -3.25 -8.28
N MET A 284 -23.78 -2.72 -7.24
CA MET A 284 -24.07 -3.08 -5.83
C MET A 284 -25.25 -2.30 -5.23
N SER A 285 -26.14 -1.74 -6.05
CA SER A 285 -27.30 -0.97 -5.57
C SER A 285 -28.40 -1.88 -5.01
N GLU A 286 -28.66 -1.76 -3.70
CA GLU A 286 -29.89 -2.10 -2.95
C GLU A 286 -30.58 -3.46 -3.16
N LEU A 287 -29.85 -4.58 -3.30
CA LEU A 287 -30.45 -5.92 -3.37
C LEU A 287 -30.06 -6.86 -2.22
N SER A 288 -30.27 -6.42 -0.97
CA SER A 288 -30.15 -7.31 0.19
C SER A 288 -31.03 -6.95 1.41
N MET A 289 -31.79 -5.84 1.40
CA MET A 289 -32.81 -5.59 2.44
C MET A 289 -34.13 -6.33 2.21
N ARG A 290 -34.26 -7.06 1.10
CA ARG A 290 -35.26 -8.13 0.96
C ARG A 290 -34.59 -9.47 1.27
N ARG A 291 -34.54 -9.81 2.56
CA ARG A 291 -34.62 -11.20 2.96
C ARG A 291 -36.04 -11.41 3.46
N ASP A 292 -36.86 -11.94 2.56
CA ASP A 292 -37.92 -12.87 2.94
C ASP A 292 -37.27 -14.14 3.53
#